data_AF-A0A368B108-F1
#
_entry.id   AF-A0A368B108-F1
#
_cell.length_a   1.000
_cell.length_b   1.000
_cell.length_c   1.000
_cell.angle_alpha   90.00
_cell.angle_beta   90.00
_cell.angle_gamma   90.00
#
_symmetry.space_group_name_H-M   'P 1'
#
loop_
_entity.id
_entity.type
_entity.pdbx_description
1 polymer ?
#
loop_
_entity_poly.entity_id
_entity_poly.type
_entity_poly.pdbx_seq_one_letter_code
_entity_poly.pdbx_strand_id
1 'polypeptide(L)'
;MKSLGTEAQSRSKKKIDYQALQSPLMRIPKMDLRVTRALIDLGIKEIYDLQGRSPEILFEEATQKNPEINEYCIRYFRLAVYVAENNPDLDPQKVHPDCWA
;
A
#
# COMPACT_ATOMS: atom_id res chain seq x y z
N MET A 1 -28.03 4.23 14.87
CA MET A 1 -28.11 3.17 13.84
C MET A 1 -26.75 2.50 13.73
N LYS A 2 -26.58 1.27 14.22
CA LYS A 2 -25.36 0.48 13.97
C LYS A 2 -25.61 -0.31 12.69
N SER A 3 -24.83 -0.01 11.65
CA SER A 3 -24.82 -0.78 10.40
C SER A 3 -24.36 -2.21 10.72
N LEU A 4 -25.29 -3.16 10.65
CA LEU A 4 -24.99 -4.58 10.66
C LEU A 4 -24.45 -4.93 9.27
N GLY A 5 -23.16 -4.67 9.05
CA GLY A 5 -22.46 -5.21 7.90
C GLY A 5 -22.60 -6.74 7.92
N THR A 6 -23.17 -7.31 6.85
CA THR A 6 -23.53 -8.72 6.77
C THR A 6 -22.29 -9.62 6.81
N GLU A 7 -22.43 -10.84 7.31
CA GLU A 7 -21.34 -11.83 7.39
C GLU A 7 -20.66 -12.13 6.03
N ALA A 8 -21.36 -11.90 4.92
CA ALA A 8 -20.80 -12.01 3.58
C ALA A 8 -19.77 -10.90 3.31
N GLN A 9 -20.03 -9.69 3.80
CA GLN A 9 -19.15 -8.52 3.66
C GLN A 9 -17.87 -8.70 4.49
N SER A 10 -17.98 -9.29 5.69
CA SER A 10 -16.82 -9.61 6.52
C SER A 10 -15.97 -10.76 5.94
N ARG A 11 -16.60 -11.78 5.36
CA ARG A 11 -15.91 -12.86 4.63
C ARG A 11 -15.17 -12.34 3.39
N SER A 12 -15.78 -11.43 2.63
CA SER A 12 -15.14 -10.78 1.48
C SER A 12 -13.92 -9.96 1.89
N LYS A 13 -14.06 -9.11 2.92
CA LYS A 13 -12.94 -8.32 3.47
C LYS A 13 -11.78 -9.25 3.89
N LYS A 14 -12.04 -10.32 4.65
CA LYS A 14 -11.03 -11.33 5.03
C LYS A 14 -10.29 -11.96 3.84
N LYS A 15 -10.98 -12.22 2.73
CA LYS A 15 -10.34 -12.76 1.52
C LYS A 15 -9.40 -11.74 0.87
N ILE A 16 -9.82 -10.48 0.79
CA ILE A 16 -9.02 -9.38 0.26
C ILE A 16 -7.81 -9.10 1.17
N ASP A 17 -8.02 -9.10 2.49
CA ASP A 17 -6.98 -9.05 3.51
C ASP A 17 -5.90 -10.12 3.27
N TYR A 18 -6.33 -11.38 3.07
CA TYR A 18 -5.41 -12.50 2.84
C TYR A 18 -4.62 -12.35 1.54
N GLN A 19 -5.26 -11.90 0.45
CA GLN A 19 -4.57 -11.65 -0.81
C GLN A 19 -3.50 -10.56 -0.66
N ALA A 20 -3.81 -9.47 0.05
CA ALA A 20 -2.86 -8.41 0.31
C ALA A 20 -1.69 -8.88 1.20
N LEU A 21 -1.95 -9.72 2.22
CA LEU A 21 -0.90 -10.29 3.07
C LEU A 21 0.08 -11.19 2.33
N GLN A 22 -0.36 -11.84 1.24
CA GLN A 22 0.50 -12.67 0.38
C GLN A 22 1.18 -11.87 -0.75
N SER A 23 0.91 -10.58 -0.86
CA SER A 23 1.48 -9.74 -1.91
C SER A 23 2.99 -9.58 -1.75
N PRO A 24 3.76 -9.58 -2.86
CA PRO A 24 5.16 -9.18 -2.86
C PRO A 24 5.41 -7.81 -2.22
N LEU A 25 4.45 -6.90 -2.30
CA LEU A 25 4.51 -5.57 -1.69
C LEU A 25 4.64 -5.63 -0.15
N MET A 26 4.18 -6.70 0.51
CA MET A 26 4.36 -6.88 1.95
C MET A 26 5.80 -7.20 2.35
N ARG A 27 6.71 -7.44 1.39
CA ARG A 27 8.16 -7.54 1.65
C ARG A 27 8.80 -6.17 1.89
N ILE A 28 8.12 -5.08 1.50
CA ILE A 28 8.56 -3.71 1.83
C ILE A 28 8.50 -3.55 3.36
N PRO A 29 9.61 -3.15 4.02
CA PRO A 29 9.64 -3.04 5.47
C PRO A 29 8.53 -2.13 6.01
N LYS A 30 7.83 -2.61 7.05
CA LYS A 30 6.78 -1.86 7.77
C LYS A 30 5.57 -1.44 6.90
N MET A 31 5.38 -2.03 5.72
CA MET A 31 4.30 -1.66 4.81
C MET A 31 2.92 -1.82 5.46
N ASP A 32 2.04 -0.83 5.22
CA ASP A 32 0.66 -0.85 5.73
C ASP A 32 -0.26 -1.65 4.83
N LEU A 33 -1.06 -2.52 5.44
CA LEU A 33 -1.95 -3.43 4.72
C LEU A 33 -3.03 -2.71 3.90
N ARG A 34 -3.51 -1.53 4.34
CA ARG A 34 -4.49 -0.73 3.59
C ARG A 34 -3.85 -0.14 2.35
N VAL A 35 -2.61 0.34 2.47
CA VAL A 35 -1.83 0.86 1.33
C VAL A 35 -1.52 -0.26 0.35
N THR A 36 -1.14 -1.45 0.83
CA THR A 36 -0.95 -2.63 -0.04
C THR A 36 -2.20 -2.96 -0.84
N ARG A 37 -3.39 -2.93 -0.23
CA ARG A 37 -4.65 -3.11 -0.98
C ARG A 37 -4.86 -2.04 -2.03
N ALA A 38 -4.67 -0.78 -1.65
CA ALA A 38 -4.84 0.33 -2.57
C ALA A 38 -3.92 0.19 -3.79
N LEU A 39 -2.65 -0.20 -3.58
CA LEU A 39 -1.72 -0.47 -4.67
C LEU A 39 -2.20 -1.63 -5.57
N ILE A 40 -2.69 -2.73 -4.99
CA ILE A 40 -3.28 -3.85 -5.76
C ILE A 40 -4.50 -3.40 -6.57
N ASP A 41 -5.38 -2.57 -6.00
CA ASP A 41 -6.56 -2.00 -6.66
C ASP A 41 -6.19 -0.99 -7.78
N LEU A 42 -4.98 -0.43 -7.73
CA LEU A 42 -4.37 0.35 -8.81
C LEU A 42 -3.64 -0.52 -9.85
N GLY A 43 -3.63 -1.84 -9.67
CA GLY A 43 -3.02 -2.80 -10.59
C GLY A 43 -1.54 -3.08 -10.33
N ILE A 44 -0.96 -2.56 -9.25
CA ILE A 44 0.41 -2.84 -8.82
C ILE A 44 0.45 -4.21 -8.15
N LYS A 45 1.16 -5.17 -8.74
CA LYS A 45 1.23 -6.55 -8.23
C LYS A 45 2.60 -6.89 -7.66
N GLU A 46 3.64 -6.29 -8.23
CA GLU A 46 5.03 -6.53 -7.87
C GLU A 46 5.71 -5.24 -7.44
N ILE A 47 6.83 -5.36 -6.71
CA ILE A 47 7.59 -4.17 -6.26
C ILE A 47 8.14 -3.39 -7.47
N TYR A 48 8.57 -4.07 -8.53
CA TYR A 48 9.15 -3.41 -9.71
C TYR A 48 8.11 -2.60 -10.52
N ASP A 49 6.80 -2.88 -10.37
CA ASP A 49 5.74 -2.11 -11.05
C ASP A 49 5.69 -0.64 -10.57
N LEU A 50 6.35 -0.33 -9.44
CA LEU A 50 6.45 1.00 -8.85
C LEU A 50 7.63 1.83 -9.43
N GLN A 51 8.54 1.22 -10.19
CA GLN A 51 9.65 1.93 -10.82
C GLN A 51 9.13 2.96 -11.83
N GLY A 52 9.68 4.17 -11.78
CA GLY A 52 9.27 5.31 -12.58
C GLY A 52 7.90 5.91 -12.20
N ARG A 53 7.23 5.39 -11.16
CA ARG A 53 5.93 5.92 -10.70
C ARG A 53 6.14 7.08 -9.73
N SER A 54 5.25 8.07 -9.80
CA SER A 54 5.19 9.12 -8.78
C SER A 54 4.40 8.63 -7.56
N PRO A 55 4.97 8.70 -6.35
CA PRO A 55 4.26 8.40 -5.11
C PRO A 55 3.00 9.25 -4.92
N GLU A 56 3.09 10.55 -5.23
CA GLU A 56 2.00 11.51 -5.06
C GLU A 56 0.82 11.19 -5.98
N ILE A 57 1.08 10.81 -7.23
CA ILE A 57 0.02 10.39 -8.17
C ILE A 57 -0.62 9.08 -7.72
N LEU A 58 0.17 8.08 -7.31
CA LEU A 58 -0.37 6.82 -6.77
C LEU A 58 -1.24 7.05 -5.53
N PHE A 59 -0.82 7.95 -4.65
CA PHE A 59 -1.58 8.32 -3.47
C PHE A 59 -2.89 9.01 -3.85
N GLU A 60 -2.85 9.98 -4.75
CA GLU A 60 -4.06 10.66 -5.24
C GLU A 60 -5.06 9.67 -5.82
N GLU A 61 -4.63 8.80 -6.74
CA GLU A 61 -5.47 7.76 -7.34
C GLU A 61 -6.03 6.80 -6.28
N ALA A 62 -5.23 6.43 -5.28
CA ALA A 62 -5.65 5.58 -4.18
C ALA A 62 -6.73 6.24 -3.30
N THR A 63 -6.59 7.52 -2.97
CA THR A 63 -7.56 8.26 -2.14
C THR A 63 -8.91 8.42 -2.85
N GLN A 64 -8.91 8.56 -4.18
CA GLN A 64 -10.14 8.62 -4.98
C GLN A 64 -10.94 7.31 -4.94
N LYS A 65 -10.24 6.17 -4.79
CA LYS A 65 -10.87 4.83 -4.78
C LYS A 65 -11.15 4.28 -3.39
N ASN A 66 -10.35 4.66 -2.39
CA ASN A 66 -10.41 4.09 -1.05
C ASN A 66 -10.40 5.19 0.03
N PRO A 67 -11.55 5.46 0.67
CA PRO A 67 -11.64 6.50 1.71
C PRO A 67 -10.91 6.14 3.02
N GLU A 68 -10.42 4.90 3.19
CA GLU A 68 -9.56 4.53 4.32
C GLU A 68 -8.12 5.07 4.18
N ILE A 69 -7.74 5.55 2.98
CA ILE A 69 -6.44 6.18 2.72
C ILE A 69 -6.53 7.66 3.09
N ASN A 70 -5.84 8.04 4.17
CA ASN A 70 -5.75 9.41 4.64
C ASN A 70 -4.37 10.01 4.38
N GLU A 71 -4.18 11.30 4.67
CA GLU A 71 -2.91 12.02 4.41
C GLU A 71 -1.69 11.33 5.02
N TYR A 72 -1.82 10.71 6.20
CA TYR A 72 -0.72 9.98 6.82
C TYR A 72 -0.19 8.85 5.93
N CYS A 73 -1.03 8.24 5.09
CA CYS A 73 -0.66 7.11 4.25
C CYS A 73 0.37 7.45 3.15
N ILE A 74 0.54 8.71 2.74
CA ILE A 74 1.48 9.11 1.65
C ILE A 74 2.88 8.55 1.84
N ARG A 75 3.35 8.49 3.10
CA ARG A 75 4.70 8.03 3.44
C ARG A 75 4.97 6.58 3.06
N TYR A 76 3.93 5.74 3.03
CA TYR A 76 4.05 4.36 2.56
C TYR A 76 4.18 4.27 1.05
N PHE A 77 3.49 5.14 0.29
CA PHE A 77 3.65 5.21 -1.16
C PHE A 77 5.06 5.65 -1.52
N ARG A 78 5.58 6.69 -0.85
CA ARG A 78 6.96 7.16 -1.02
C ARG A 78 7.99 6.09 -0.67
N LEU A 79 7.81 5.41 0.46
CA LEU A 79 8.65 4.27 0.83
C LEU A 79 8.61 3.16 -0.23
N ALA A 80 7.43 2.82 -0.74
CA ALA A 80 7.27 1.74 -1.70
C ALA A 80 8.01 2.04 -3.02
N VAL A 81 7.88 3.27 -3.54
CA VAL A 81 8.62 3.72 -4.73
C VAL A 81 10.12 3.78 -4.43
N TYR A 82 10.55 4.33 -3.29
CA TYR A 82 11.96 4.33 -2.90
C TYR A 82 12.55 2.91 -2.92
N VAL A 83 11.87 1.93 -2.33
CA VAL A 83 12.33 0.54 -2.34
C VAL A 83 12.40 -0.01 -3.75
N ALA A 84 11.42 0.27 -4.61
CA ALA A 84 11.42 -0.19 -5.99
C ALA A 84 12.60 0.38 -6.82
N GLU A 85 12.91 1.66 -6.63
CA GLU A 85 13.99 2.36 -7.34
C GLU A 85 15.40 1.94 -6.89
N ASN A 86 15.54 1.49 -5.64
CA ASN A 86 16.85 1.29 -5.01
C ASN A 86 17.13 -0.17 -4.62
N ASN A 87 16.29 -1.14 -4.98
CA ASN A 87 16.54 -2.56 -4.72
C ASN A 87 17.62 -3.12 -5.66
N PRO A 88 18.70 -3.79 -5.17
CA PRO A 88 18.94 -4.23 -3.79
C PRO A 88 19.75 -3.29 -2.88
N ASP A 89 20.26 -2.19 -3.40
CA ASP A 89 21.15 -1.25 -2.72
C ASP A 89 20.42 -0.22 -1.82
N LEU A 90 19.57 -0.71 -0.93
CA LEU A 90 18.76 0.12 -0.03
C LEU A 90 19.61 0.75 1.09
N ASP A 91 19.50 2.06 1.30
CA ASP A 91 19.97 2.73 2.52
C ASP A 91 19.13 2.28 3.73
N PRO A 92 19.73 1.61 4.75
CA PRO A 92 19.03 1.14 5.94
C PRO A 92 18.34 2.25 6.74
N GLN A 93 18.80 3.50 6.62
CA GLN A 93 18.21 4.65 7.32
C GLN A 93 16.96 5.19 6.64
N LYS A 94 16.68 4.76 5.40
CA LYS A 94 15.54 5.22 4.60
C LYS A 94 14.44 4.17 4.44
N VAL A 95 14.63 2.95 4.94
CA VAL A 95 13.63 1.87 4.89
C VAL A 95 12.67 1.88 6.09
N HIS A 96 12.23 3.08 6.47
CA HIS A 96 11.17 3.27 7.47
C HIS A 96 10.18 4.31 6.95
N PRO A 97 8.85 4.10 7.08
CA PRO A 97 7.84 5.02 6.56
C PRO A 97 7.97 6.44 7.15
N ASP A 98 8.40 6.59 8.40
CA ASP A 98 8.54 7.91 9.03
C ASP A 98 9.64 8.78 8.41
N CYS A 99 10.55 8.22 7.62
CA CYS A 99 11.53 8.96 6.83
C CYS A 99 10.90 9.67 5.61
N TRP A 100 9.61 9.43 5.35
CA TRP A 100 8.90 9.84 4.13
C TRP A 100 7.58 10.58 4.41
N ALA A 101 7.39 11.07 5.63
CA ALA A 101 6.21 11.84 6.03
C ALA A 101 5.98 13.07 5.15
#